data_AF-A0A1I7RID3-F1
#
_entry.id   AF-A0A1I7RID3-F1
#
_cell.length_a   1.000
_cell.length_b   1.000
_cell.length_c   1.000
_cell.angle_alpha   90.00
_cell.angle_beta   90.00
_cell.angle_gamma   90.00
#
_symmetry.space_group_name_H-M   'P 1'
#
loop_
_entity.id
_entity.type
_entity.pdbx_description
1 polymer ?
#
loop_
_entity_poly.entity_id
_entity_poly.type
_entity_poly.pdbx_seq_one_letter_code
_entity_poly.pdbx_strand_id
1 'polypeptide(L)'
;MKAVCAILIVLALATAASAESMLYAMCKNDIALQDREKKEGICGACFNEEFKRLCDELEKKQKDHFPGEFAIVRGLLSCGYAKCQLTEEYCERNKATFDRLSPQKR
;
A
#
# COMPACT_ATOMS: atom_id res chain seq x y z
N MET A 1 -1.93 27.24 32.05
CA MET A 1 -2.93 27.02 30.98
C MET A 1 -2.38 27.00 29.55
N LYS A 2 -1.33 27.76 29.19
CA LYS A 2 -0.82 27.79 27.79
C LYS A 2 0.05 26.59 27.35
N ALA A 3 0.74 25.94 28.29
CA ALA A 3 1.61 24.78 27.98
C ALA A 3 0.85 23.48 27.70
N VAL A 4 -0.38 23.35 28.22
CA VAL A 4 -1.18 22.11 28.10
C VAL A 4 -1.70 21.94 26.66
N CYS A 5 -2.04 23.03 25.97
CA CYS A 5 -2.49 22.99 24.58
C CYS A 5 -1.38 22.57 23.60
N ALA A 6 -0.12 22.97 23.84
CA ALA A 6 0.99 22.60 22.98
C ALA A 6 1.32 21.10 23.07
N ILE A 7 1.23 20.52 24.28
CA ILE A 7 1.47 19.08 24.49
C ILE A 7 0.41 18.23 23.79
N LEU A 8 -0.86 18.68 23.78
CA LEU A 8 -1.95 17.99 23.10
C LEU A 8 -1.80 17.98 21.57
N ILE A 9 -1.29 19.07 20.99
CA ILE A 9 -1.05 19.15 19.54
C ILE A 9 0.09 18.22 19.12
N VAL A 10 1.17 18.16 19.91
CA VAL A 10 2.29 17.24 19.65
C VAL A 10 1.86 15.79 19.82
N LEU A 11 1.02 15.48 20.82
CA LEU A 11 0.44 14.14 20.96
C LEU A 11 -0.45 13.77 19.76
N ALA A 12 -1.30 14.68 19.29
CA ALA A 12 -2.19 14.44 18.15
C ALA A 12 -1.42 14.15 16.85
N LEU A 13 -0.31 14.85 16.62
CA LEU A 13 0.58 14.62 15.46
C LEU A 13 1.35 13.30 15.59
N ALA A 14 1.80 12.94 16.80
CA ALA A 14 2.46 11.66 17.04
C ALA A 14 1.49 10.47 16.87
N THR A 15 0.23 10.61 17.31
CA THR A 15 -0.80 9.58 17.10
C THR A 15 -1.23 9.44 15.64
N ALA A 16 -1.16 10.53 14.85
CA ALA A 16 -1.46 10.48 13.42
C ALA A 16 -0.38 9.73 12.62
N ALA A 17 0.90 9.90 13.01
CA ALA A 17 2.02 9.16 12.40
C ALA A 17 2.11 7.69 12.87
N SER A 18 1.55 7.35 14.04
CA SER A 18 1.57 5.98 14.58
C SER A 18 0.36 5.13 14.18
N ALA A 19 -0.61 5.69 13.45
CA ALA A 19 -1.87 5.02 13.09
C ALA A 19 -1.95 4.58 11.61
N GLU A 20 -0.88 4.82 10.84
CA GLU A 20 -0.86 4.47 9.42
C GLU A 20 -0.84 2.94 9.23
N SER A 21 -1.78 2.41 8.45
CA SER A 21 -1.92 0.96 8.28
C SER A 21 -0.76 0.35 7.50
N MET A 22 -0.43 -0.90 7.81
CA MET A 22 0.69 -1.62 7.20
C MET A 22 0.58 -1.66 5.67
N LEU A 23 -0.61 -1.94 5.13
CA LEU A 23 -0.84 -1.96 3.67
C LEU A 23 -0.73 -0.58 3.03
N TYR A 24 -1.17 0.49 3.72
CA TYR A 24 -1.04 1.84 3.19
C TYR A 24 0.42 2.30 3.18
N ALA A 25 1.16 2.04 4.26
CA ALA A 25 2.60 2.29 4.31
C ALA A 25 3.37 1.48 3.24
N MET A 26 3.01 0.21 3.01
CA MET A 26 3.56 -0.59 1.91
C MET A 26 3.28 0.05 0.55
N CYS A 27 2.03 0.44 0.29
CA CYS A 27 1.63 1.09 -0.96
C CYS A 27 2.45 2.36 -1.24
N LYS A 28 2.64 3.23 -0.23
CA LYS A 28 3.46 4.44 -0.36
C LYS A 28 4.95 4.14 -0.59
N ASN A 29 5.50 3.13 0.09
CA ASN A 29 6.87 2.70 -0.11
C ASN A 29 7.10 2.12 -1.52
N ASP A 30 6.16 1.30 -2.01
CA ASP A 30 6.22 0.72 -3.35
C ASP A 30 6.18 1.82 -4.43
N ILE A 31 5.41 2.90 -4.25
CA ILE A 31 5.45 4.07 -5.15
C ILE A 31 6.84 4.71 -5.14
N ALA A 32 7.40 4.97 -3.96
CA ALA A 32 8.70 5.61 -3.86
C ALA A 32 9.79 4.77 -4.54
N LEU A 33 9.73 3.45 -4.39
CA LEU A 33 10.63 2.52 -5.07
C LEU A 33 10.39 2.50 -6.59
N GLN A 34 9.13 2.43 -7.02
CA GLN A 34 8.75 2.44 -8.42
C GLN A 34 9.20 3.74 -9.12
N ASP A 35 9.05 4.90 -8.47
CA ASP A 35 9.47 6.19 -9.00
C ASP A 35 10.99 6.27 -9.14
N ARG A 36 11.74 5.63 -8.24
CA ARG A 36 13.17 5.47 -8.39
C ARG A 36 13.50 4.58 -9.59
N GLU A 37 12.88 3.42 -9.72
CA GLU A 37 13.09 2.51 -10.85
C GLU A 37 12.71 3.15 -12.20
N LYS A 38 11.67 3.99 -12.23
CA LYS A 38 11.30 4.80 -13.41
C LYS A 38 12.42 5.76 -13.80
N LYS A 39 12.99 6.48 -12.84
CA LYS A 39 14.12 7.41 -13.08
C LYS A 39 15.37 6.66 -13.56
N GLU A 40 15.57 5.45 -13.08
CA GLU A 40 16.67 4.57 -13.49
C GLU A 40 16.38 3.82 -14.81
N GLY A 41 15.16 3.92 -15.36
CA GLY A 41 14.76 3.28 -16.61
C GLY A 41 14.58 1.76 -16.53
N ILE A 42 14.43 1.20 -15.32
CA ILE A 42 14.36 -0.24 -15.07
C ILE A 42 12.99 -0.72 -14.57
N CYS A 43 12.04 0.19 -14.41
CA CYS A 43 10.72 -0.14 -13.90
C CYS A 43 10.01 -1.19 -14.78
N GLY A 44 9.49 -2.24 -14.14
CA GLY A 44 8.83 -3.36 -14.83
C GLY A 44 9.76 -4.36 -15.50
N ALA A 45 11.09 -4.23 -15.37
CA ALA A 45 12.04 -5.24 -15.84
C ALA A 45 11.80 -6.62 -15.21
N CYS A 46 11.21 -6.67 -14.01
CA CYS A 46 10.87 -7.90 -13.31
C CYS A 46 9.51 -8.51 -13.71
N PHE A 47 8.71 -7.85 -14.56
CA PHE A 47 7.38 -8.32 -14.96
C PHE A 47 7.47 -9.34 -16.11
N ASN A 48 7.89 -10.55 -15.77
CA ASN A 48 7.96 -11.68 -16.70
C ASN A 48 6.61 -12.43 -16.83
N GLU A 49 6.53 -13.40 -17.74
CA GLU A 49 5.29 -14.15 -18.01
C GLU A 49 4.78 -14.95 -16.78
N GLU A 50 5.67 -15.42 -15.91
CA GLU A 50 5.27 -16.09 -14.67
C GLU A 50 4.59 -15.12 -13.71
N PHE A 51 5.19 -13.94 -13.51
CA PHE A 51 4.64 -12.90 -12.64
C PHE A 51 3.33 -12.34 -13.20
N LYS A 52 3.24 -12.20 -14.51
CA LYS A 52 2.01 -11.81 -15.21
C LYS A 52 0.87 -12.79 -14.97
N ARG A 53 1.12 -14.10 -15.09
CA ARG A 53 0.13 -15.13 -14.78
C ARG A 53 -0.36 -15.04 -13.33
N LEU A 54 0.57 -14.86 -12.38
CA LEU A 54 0.22 -14.69 -10.96
C LEU A 54 -0.68 -13.45 -10.75
N CYS A 55 -0.37 -12.34 -11.43
CA CYS A 55 -1.19 -11.13 -11.36
C CYS A 55 -2.58 -11.31 -11.96
N ASP A 56 -2.68 -11.96 -13.11
CA ASP A 56 -3.98 -12.23 -13.75
C ASP A 56 -4.85 -13.15 -12.88
N GLU A 57 -4.26 -14.11 -12.18
CA GLU A 57 -4.97 -14.96 -11.21
C GLU A 57 -5.45 -14.18 -9.99
N LEU A 58 -4.62 -13.28 -9.44
CA LEU A 58 -4.99 -12.44 -8.29
C LEU A 58 -6.10 -11.46 -8.63
N GLU A 59 -6.04 -10.83 -9.81
CA GLU A 59 -7.07 -9.89 -10.30
C GLU A 59 -8.41 -10.60 -10.55
N LYS A 60 -8.38 -11.87 -11.00
CA LYS A 60 -9.58 -12.71 -11.09
C LYS A 60 -10.13 -13.04 -9.70
N LYS A 61 -9.28 -13.52 -8.79
CA LYS A 61 -9.67 -13.90 -7.42
C LYS A 61 -10.24 -12.73 -6.60
N GLN A 62 -9.80 -11.50 -6.84
CA GLN A 62 -10.39 -10.30 -6.21
C GLN A 62 -11.89 -10.19 -6.49
N LYS A 63 -12.34 -10.57 -7.68
CA LYS A 63 -13.75 -10.49 -8.10
C LYS A 63 -14.64 -11.52 -7.40
N ASP A 64 -14.05 -12.62 -6.92
CA ASP A 64 -14.78 -13.78 -6.42
C ASP A 64 -14.93 -13.82 -4.88
N HIS A 65 -14.58 -12.74 -4.16
CA HIS A 65 -14.69 -12.61 -2.69
C HIS A 65 -14.07 -13.81 -1.93
N PHE A 66 -12.74 -13.83 -1.83
CA PHE A 66 -11.98 -14.92 -1.22
C PHE A 66 -11.62 -14.66 0.27
N PRO A 67 -11.55 -15.71 1.12
CA PRO A 67 -10.88 -15.59 2.42
C PRO A 67 -9.38 -15.30 2.21
N GLY A 68 -8.85 -14.32 2.96
CA GLY A 68 -7.47 -13.86 2.82
C GLY A 68 -7.31 -12.50 2.11
N GLU A 69 -8.27 -11.59 2.29
CA GLU A 69 -8.28 -10.26 1.66
C GLU A 69 -6.96 -9.49 1.82
N PHE A 70 -6.28 -9.59 2.97
CA PHE A 70 -4.96 -8.97 3.17
C PHE A 70 -3.91 -9.51 2.17
N ALA A 71 -3.82 -10.83 2.01
CA ALA A 71 -2.84 -11.45 1.12
C ALA A 71 -3.14 -11.13 -0.35
N ILE A 72 -4.42 -11.06 -0.72
CA ILE A 72 -4.86 -10.66 -2.07
C ILE A 72 -4.50 -9.21 -2.33
N VAL A 73 -4.84 -8.29 -1.42
CA VAL A 73 -4.51 -6.86 -1.59
C VAL A 73 -3.00 -6.64 -1.64
N ARG A 74 -2.22 -7.32 -0.80
CA ARG A 74 -0.76 -7.28 -0.87
C ARG A 74 -0.25 -7.78 -2.22
N GLY A 75 -0.79 -8.88 -2.73
CA GLY A 75 -0.45 -9.39 -4.06
C GLY A 75 -0.78 -8.41 -5.18
N LEU A 76 -1.94 -7.76 -5.12
CA LEU A 76 -2.35 -6.73 -6.08
C LEU A 76 -1.45 -5.50 -6.04
N LEU A 77 -0.98 -5.08 -4.85
CA LEU A 77 0.05 -4.04 -4.73
C LEU A 77 1.35 -4.45 -5.42
N SER A 78 1.84 -5.67 -5.17
CA SER A 78 3.03 -6.19 -5.84
C SER A 78 2.86 -6.26 -7.37
N CYS A 79 1.65 -6.58 -7.85
CA CYS A 79 1.32 -6.56 -9.27
C CYS A 79 1.33 -5.15 -9.85
N GLY A 80 0.72 -4.18 -9.17
CA GLY A 80 0.73 -2.78 -9.59
C GLY A 80 2.15 -2.21 -9.64
N TYR A 81 2.99 -2.52 -8.64
CA TYR A 81 4.41 -2.18 -8.62
C TYR A 81 5.16 -2.78 -9.81
N ALA A 82 5.06 -4.10 -10.01
CA ALA A 82 5.78 -4.78 -11.09
C ALA A 82 5.31 -4.33 -12.48
N LYS A 83 4.02 -4.00 -12.65
CA LYS A 83 3.50 -3.40 -13.89
C LYS A 83 3.89 -1.93 -14.06
N CYS A 84 4.57 -1.32 -13.10
CA CYS A 84 4.91 0.10 -13.07
C CYS A 84 3.69 1.04 -13.05
N GLN A 85 2.58 0.57 -12.44
CA GLN A 85 1.26 1.19 -12.47
C GLN A 85 0.77 1.68 -11.10
N LEU A 86 1.56 1.55 -10.03
CA LEU A 86 1.18 2.09 -8.73
C LEU A 86 1.19 3.63 -8.76
N THR A 87 0.17 4.25 -8.18
CA THR A 87 0.04 5.72 -8.10
C THR A 87 -0.37 6.14 -6.71
N GLU A 88 -0.04 7.39 -6.33
CA GLU A 88 -0.46 7.91 -5.02
C GLU A 88 -1.97 7.90 -4.85
N GLU A 89 -2.70 8.24 -5.92
CA GLU A 89 -4.16 8.22 -5.95
C GLU A 89 -4.73 6.82 -5.63
N TYR A 90 -4.05 5.75 -6.06
CA TYR A 90 -4.45 4.38 -5.72
C TYR A 90 -4.34 4.14 -4.21
N CYS A 91 -3.24 4.56 -3.57
CA CYS A 91 -3.08 4.38 -2.13
C CYS A 91 -4.12 5.19 -1.34
N GLU A 92 -4.36 6.44 -1.73
CA GLU A 92 -5.35 7.30 -1.06
C GLU A 92 -6.77 6.75 -1.18
N ARG A 93 -7.18 6.33 -2.38
CA ARG A 93 -8.54 5.79 -2.61
C ARG A 93 -8.79 4.49 -1.85
N ASN A 94 -7.74 3.71 -1.59
CA ASN A 94 -7.83 2.42 -0.90
C ASN A 94 -7.46 2.48 0.60
N LYS A 95 -7.15 3.67 1.13
CA LYS A 95 -6.71 3.84 2.53
C LYS A 95 -7.63 3.19 3.54
N ALA A 96 -8.94 3.42 3.44
CA ALA A 96 -9.92 2.82 4.35
C ALA A 96 -9.93 1.27 4.27
N THR A 97 -9.75 0.72 3.07
CA THR A 97 -9.64 -0.73 2.87
C THR A 97 -8.34 -1.26 3.49
N PHE A 98 -7.23 -0.55 3.32
CA PHE A 98 -5.94 -0.90 3.90
C PHE A 98 -5.96 -0.86 5.43
N ASP A 99 -6.63 0.14 6.00
CA ASP A 99 -6.81 0.29 7.44
C ASP A 99 -7.66 -0.85 8.02
N ARG A 100 -8.72 -1.26 7.31
CA ARG A 100 -9.56 -2.40 7.70
C ARG A 100 -8.81 -3.74 7.63
N LEU A 101 -7.95 -3.90 6.63
CA LEU A 101 -7.31 -5.19 6.32
C LEU A 101 -5.96 -5.39 7.00
N SER A 102 -5.26 -4.32 7.35
CA SER A 102 -3.96 -4.43 7.99
C SER A 102 -4.10 -5.05 9.38
N PRO A 103 -3.19 -5.96 9.78
CA PRO A 103 -3.15 -6.45 11.15
C PRO A 103 -3.07 -5.26 12.10
N GLN A 104 -4.13 -5.03 12.87
CA GLN A 104 -4.08 -3.99 13.90
C GLN A 104 -3.06 -4.45 14.93
N LYS A 105 -2.06 -3.60 15.21
CA LYS A 105 -1.15 -3.82 16.35
C LYS A 105 -2.03 -4.02 17.59
N ARG A 106 -2.08 -5.25 18.11
CA ARG A 106 -2.59 -5.52 19.46
C ARG A 106 -1.55 -5.06 20.48
#